data_AF-A0A950Q223-F1
#
_entry.id   AF-A0A950Q223-F1
#
_cell.length_a   1.000
_cell.length_b   1.000
_cell.length_c   1.000
_cell.angle_alpha   90.00
_cell.angle_beta   90.00
_cell.angle_gamma   90.00
#
_symmetry.space_group_name_H-M   'P 1'
#
loop_
_entity.id
_entity.type
_entity.pdbx_description
1 polymer ?
#
loop_
_entity_poly.entity_id
_entity_poly.type
_entity_poly.pdbx_seq_one_letter_code
_entity_poly.pdbx_strand_id
1 'polypeptide(L)'
;MSDKLELSGSSQADVEAAVRRYIAKVARRYSPLLIGLLVLLLVVILVPSVSPQKATNVATGSGGSVGSSGIAGGDTGTTVAGAAGGPVGGPAGSAGGAQQRAAAVPKGITAPAAAGSAGVTRSGVQCGPGVRQVPWSVYAPLCVPTYSGNNGGNTSPSTQGVTADTVTVTFRRTNSTEEKAAFSIAGSAAPGSDDQYLSDLRAYVDLFNRTYELYGRRVVVKDYQPQGDNLEEDQGRQLAGAQADAAKAKDLGAFADISQSPSLAATIPYEEALANERVIGIGAIGVSFGWFQSHAPWEYSFIANNTKAATVGGLALCQRAAGLPAIFAGDAIYKNQTRKFGLVAPNGPEYQKAADVFQQTMQKTCGVTMAKRASYAIDVSQFAQEGASLAAQMKAAGVTTVICACDPLIEITFSQAADGQAYHPEWFVTSFYDPQARETSQNEWNHALTAPPILFPPRGQRESYKVFKMARPNAEPAEKYFDLAYQNAVYLFSALQNAGPNLNPATFQEGVFSMPKSGLGEWGTWNGGPQAYDPQSDAVLAYWDPNRPADFDGVKGAWVPCEGGKYFPFDDPSAFGTPHTQAHCFGQ
;
A
#
# COMPACT_ATOMS: atom_id res chain seq x y z
N MET A 1 26.70 -37.67 -65.09
CA MET A 1 25.67 -36.62 -65.20
C MET A 1 26.09 -35.49 -64.29
N SER A 2 26.71 -34.48 -64.90
CA SER A 2 27.03 -33.21 -64.26
C SER A 2 25.79 -32.32 -64.35
N ASP A 3 25.39 -31.72 -63.24
CA ASP A 3 24.76 -30.40 -63.27
C ASP A 3 25.11 -29.68 -61.96
N LYS A 4 25.98 -28.68 -62.10
CA LYS A 4 26.27 -27.67 -61.09
C LYS A 4 25.28 -26.53 -61.32
N LEU A 5 24.44 -26.22 -60.34
CA LEU A 5 23.71 -24.96 -60.29
C LEU A 5 24.55 -23.92 -59.52
N GLU A 6 24.97 -22.90 -60.24
CA GLU A 6 25.68 -21.73 -59.74
C GLU A 6 24.76 -20.85 -58.87
N LEU A 7 25.18 -20.56 -57.65
CA LEU A 7 24.63 -19.50 -56.81
C LEU A 7 25.40 -18.21 -57.11
N SER A 8 24.78 -17.28 -57.84
CA SER A 8 25.35 -15.97 -58.15
C SER A 8 25.43 -15.11 -56.88
N GLY A 9 26.65 -14.78 -56.46
CA GLY A 9 26.90 -13.81 -55.39
C GLY A 9 26.47 -12.40 -55.83
N SER A 10 25.71 -11.71 -54.98
CA SER A 10 25.40 -10.29 -55.13
C SER A 10 26.70 -9.49 -55.25
N SER A 11 26.81 -8.65 -56.28
CA SER A 11 28.03 -7.88 -56.53
C SER A 11 28.25 -6.85 -55.41
N GLN A 12 29.50 -6.45 -55.18
CA GLN A 12 29.84 -5.38 -54.22
C GLN A 12 29.06 -4.08 -54.51
N ALA A 13 28.73 -3.83 -55.78
CA ALA A 13 27.91 -2.70 -56.21
C ALA A 13 26.45 -2.79 -55.72
N ASP A 14 25.89 -4.00 -55.63
CA ASP A 14 24.51 -4.21 -55.14
C ASP A 14 24.42 -3.96 -53.63
N VAL A 15 25.45 -4.37 -52.88
CA VAL A 15 25.56 -4.11 -51.44
C VAL A 15 25.73 -2.62 -51.18
N GLU A 16 26.60 -1.93 -51.93
CA GLU A 16 26.80 -0.49 -51.75
C GLU A 16 25.53 0.31 -52.12
N ALA A 17 24.80 -0.11 -53.17
CA ALA A 17 23.52 0.49 -53.54
C ALA A 17 22.44 0.26 -52.46
N ALA A 18 22.40 -0.92 -51.84
CA ALA A 18 21.48 -1.23 -50.75
C ALA A 18 21.81 -0.41 -49.48
N VAL A 19 23.09 -0.30 -49.13
CA VAL A 19 23.58 0.51 -48.00
C VAL A 19 23.27 1.99 -48.22
N ARG A 20 23.51 2.54 -49.43
CA ARG A 20 23.15 3.93 -49.74
C ARG A 20 21.65 4.18 -49.64
N ARG A 21 20.80 3.26 -50.10
CA ARG A 21 19.34 3.38 -49.93
C ARG A 21 18.92 3.31 -48.47
N TYR A 22 19.56 2.44 -47.68
CA TYR A 22 19.30 2.32 -46.25
C TYR A 22 19.72 3.60 -45.50
N ILE A 23 20.93 4.11 -45.75
CA ILE A 23 21.42 5.36 -45.15
C ILE A 23 20.53 6.54 -45.56
N ALA A 24 20.09 6.63 -46.83
CA ALA A 24 19.18 7.68 -47.26
C ALA A 24 17.80 7.60 -46.56
N LYS A 25 17.30 6.38 -46.29
CA LYS A 25 16.04 6.15 -45.58
C LYS A 25 16.16 6.47 -44.09
N VAL A 26 17.29 6.12 -43.47
CA VAL A 26 17.64 6.48 -42.09
C VAL A 26 17.80 8.01 -41.97
N ALA A 27 18.55 8.64 -42.87
CA ALA A 27 18.75 10.10 -42.88
C ALA A 27 17.43 10.86 -43.00
N ARG A 28 16.49 10.43 -43.87
CA ARG A 28 15.13 11.01 -43.95
C ARG A 28 14.31 10.80 -42.68
N ARG A 29 14.48 9.69 -41.97
CA ARG A 29 13.75 9.39 -40.72
C ARG A 29 14.23 10.25 -39.55
N TYR A 30 15.51 10.63 -39.54
CA TYR A 30 16.10 11.44 -38.46
C TYR A 30 16.27 12.94 -38.79
N SER A 31 16.02 13.35 -40.04
CA SER A 31 15.99 14.79 -40.41
C SER A 31 15.03 15.65 -39.59
N PRO A 32 13.80 15.19 -39.23
CA PRO A 32 12.91 15.98 -38.37
C PRO A 32 13.47 16.19 -36.95
N LEU A 33 14.24 15.23 -36.43
CA LEU A 33 14.88 15.28 -35.11
C LEU A 33 16.04 16.29 -35.10
N LEU A 34 16.86 16.32 -36.15
CA LEU A 34 17.93 17.31 -36.31
C LEU A 34 17.38 18.73 -36.50
N ILE A 35 16.29 18.89 -37.25
CA ILE A 35 15.60 20.18 -37.41
C ILE A 35 15.01 20.63 -36.07
N GLY A 36 14.36 19.73 -35.33
CA GLY A 36 13.82 20.02 -34.00
C GLY A 36 14.91 20.45 -33.01
N LEU A 37 16.06 19.77 -33.03
CA LEU A 37 17.19 20.09 -32.14
C LEU A 37 17.84 21.42 -32.51
N LEU A 38 17.94 21.76 -33.80
CA LEU A 38 18.39 23.08 -34.27
C LEU A 38 17.41 24.20 -33.89
N VAL A 39 16.10 23.96 -33.97
CA VAL A 39 15.07 24.93 -33.53
C VAL A 39 15.15 25.13 -32.01
N LEU A 40 15.32 24.06 -31.23
CA LEU A 40 15.48 24.14 -29.78
C LEU A 40 16.73 24.94 -29.39
N LEU A 41 17.85 24.70 -30.07
CA LEU A 41 19.09 25.47 -29.89
C LEU A 41 18.91 26.95 -30.25
N LEU A 42 18.16 27.25 -31.32
CA LEU A 42 17.82 28.61 -31.71
C LEU A 42 16.93 29.32 -30.67
N VAL A 43 15.98 28.61 -30.06
CA VAL A 43 15.15 29.16 -28.97
C VAL A 43 16.00 29.45 -27.73
N VAL A 44 16.94 28.57 -27.37
CA VAL A 44 17.84 28.80 -26.23
C VAL A 44 18.77 29.99 -26.45
N ILE A 45 19.19 30.26 -27.69
CA ILE A 45 20.06 31.39 -28.02
C ILE A 45 19.28 32.72 -28.15
N LEU A 46 18.01 32.68 -28.56
CA LEU A 46 17.21 33.87 -28.87
C LEU A 46 16.28 34.35 -27.75
N VAL A 47 16.10 33.59 -26.67
CA VAL A 47 15.29 34.02 -25.51
C VAL A 47 16.18 34.77 -24.51
N PRO A 48 15.95 36.07 -24.25
CA PRO A 48 16.75 36.83 -23.29
C PRO A 48 16.47 36.38 -21.86
N SER A 49 17.53 36.07 -21.12
CA SER A 49 17.48 35.72 -19.69
C SER A 49 17.13 36.94 -18.83
N VAL A 50 15.93 36.96 -18.24
CA VAL A 50 15.60 37.93 -17.18
C VAL A 50 16.09 37.38 -15.83
N SER A 51 17.03 38.09 -15.21
CA SER A 51 17.48 37.81 -13.84
C SER A 51 16.55 38.50 -12.84
N PRO A 52 16.03 37.80 -11.81
CA PRO A 52 15.23 38.45 -10.77
C PRO A 52 16.11 39.28 -9.84
N GLN A 53 15.85 40.59 -9.78
CA GLN A 53 16.45 41.50 -8.81
C GLN A 53 15.87 41.29 -7.40
N LYS A 54 16.76 41.45 -6.43
CA LYS A 54 16.57 41.47 -4.97
C LYS A 54 15.32 42.23 -4.52
N ALA A 55 14.53 41.62 -3.63
CA ALA A 55 13.62 42.32 -2.75
C ALA A 55 14.15 42.29 -1.31
N THR A 56 14.39 43.47 -0.76
CA THR A 56 14.72 43.72 0.65
C THR A 56 13.48 44.35 1.30
N ASN A 57 13.06 43.79 2.44
CA ASN A 57 12.30 44.35 3.57
C ASN A 57 11.03 45.19 3.30
N VAL A 58 9.95 44.93 4.05
CA VAL A 58 9.34 45.89 5.02
C VAL A 58 8.06 45.30 5.68
N ALA A 59 8.09 45.35 7.01
CA ALA A 59 7.05 45.57 8.01
C ALA A 59 5.72 44.77 8.05
N THR A 60 5.61 44.07 9.18
CA THR A 60 4.45 43.86 10.04
C THR A 60 3.48 45.05 10.14
N GLY A 61 2.18 44.76 10.10
CA GLY A 61 1.16 45.57 10.77
C GLY A 61 -0.24 45.50 10.17
N SER A 62 -1.17 44.80 10.83
CA SER A 62 -2.55 45.26 10.99
C SER A 62 -3.32 44.38 11.99
N GLY A 63 -3.75 45.02 13.07
CA GLY A 63 -4.69 44.48 14.06
C GLY A 63 -5.63 45.60 14.51
N GLY A 64 -6.93 45.28 14.54
CA GLY A 64 -8.03 46.08 15.09
C GLY A 64 -8.73 46.98 14.06
N SER A 65 -10.05 47.21 14.07
CA SER A 65 -11.16 46.71 14.90
C SER A 65 -12.51 47.23 14.34
N VAL A 66 -13.62 46.61 14.76
CA VAL A 66 -15.03 47.09 14.85
C VAL A 66 -15.89 47.25 13.57
N GLY A 67 -17.11 46.71 13.60
CA GLY A 67 -18.24 47.25 12.83
C GLY A 67 -19.44 46.31 12.58
N SER A 68 -20.44 46.35 13.45
CA SER A 68 -21.73 45.65 13.43
C SER A 68 -22.67 45.99 12.25
N SER A 69 -23.55 45.04 11.87
CA SER A 69 -24.96 45.11 11.39
C SER A 69 -25.18 44.07 10.25
N GLY A 70 -26.24 43.27 10.09
CA GLY A 70 -27.51 43.01 10.77
C GLY A 70 -28.42 42.20 9.83
N ILE A 71 -28.96 41.07 10.33
CA ILE A 71 -30.26 40.39 10.08
C ILE A 71 -30.66 39.80 8.69
N ALA A 72 -31.02 38.50 8.75
CA ALA A 72 -32.12 37.74 8.11
C ALA A 72 -31.60 36.48 7.37
N GLY A 73 -32.03 35.23 7.57
CA GLY A 73 -33.11 34.60 8.33
C GLY A 73 -33.37 33.24 7.64
N GLY A 74 -33.49 32.13 8.38
CA GLY A 74 -33.79 30.81 7.80
C GLY A 74 -33.56 29.64 8.76
N ASP A 75 -34.56 29.38 9.61
CA ASP A 75 -34.66 28.25 10.53
C ASP A 75 -34.74 26.88 9.82
N THR A 76 -34.03 25.88 10.34
CA THR A 76 -34.54 24.50 10.45
C THR A 76 -34.08 23.90 11.78
N GLY A 77 -35.04 23.68 12.69
CA GLY A 77 -34.80 23.29 14.08
C GLY A 77 -34.31 21.85 14.24
N THR A 78 -33.24 21.69 15.02
CA THR A 78 -32.85 20.42 15.66
C THR A 78 -33.17 20.55 17.15
N THR A 79 -34.06 19.71 17.67
CA THR A 79 -34.39 19.64 19.09
C THR A 79 -33.28 18.88 19.84
N VAL A 80 -32.50 19.60 20.64
CA VAL A 80 -31.58 19.02 21.64
C VAL A 80 -32.18 19.29 23.01
N ALA A 81 -32.56 18.23 23.73
CA ALA A 81 -32.82 18.29 25.17
C ALA A 81 -31.50 18.06 25.91
N GLY A 82 -31.13 19.00 26.78
CA GLY A 82 -29.80 19.15 27.35
C GLY A 82 -29.50 18.32 28.61
N ALA A 83 -28.24 18.40 29.02
CA ALA A 83 -27.80 18.16 30.38
C ALA A 83 -26.68 19.15 30.75
N ALA A 84 -26.82 19.75 31.94
CA ALA A 84 -25.99 20.80 32.49
C ALA A 84 -24.60 20.32 32.95
N GLY A 85 -23.67 21.26 33.15
CA GLY A 85 -22.23 21.00 33.30
C GLY A 85 -21.64 20.93 34.72
N GLY A 86 -20.37 20.47 34.72
CA GLY A 86 -19.29 20.72 35.71
C GLY A 86 -18.92 19.56 36.65
N PRO A 87 -17.70 19.47 37.21
CA PRO A 87 -16.36 19.81 36.70
C PRO A 87 -15.32 18.64 36.80
N VAL A 88 -14.10 18.90 36.30
CA VAL A 88 -12.81 18.17 36.28
C VAL A 88 -12.49 17.08 37.32
N GLY A 89 -11.87 15.99 36.84
CA GLY A 89 -11.01 15.06 37.60
C GLY A 89 -10.43 13.92 36.73
N GLY A 90 -9.10 13.81 36.60
CA GLY A 90 -8.43 12.54 36.25
C GLY A 90 -8.29 11.65 37.50
N PRO A 91 -7.89 10.36 37.43
CA PRO A 91 -6.92 9.79 36.47
C PRO A 91 -7.24 8.34 35.96
N ALA A 92 -6.29 7.79 35.18
CA ALA A 92 -5.92 6.36 35.04
C ALA A 92 -6.87 5.35 34.37
N GLY A 93 -6.37 4.79 33.26
CA GLY A 93 -6.34 3.36 32.90
C GLY A 93 -7.56 2.49 33.17
N SER A 94 -8.36 2.25 32.13
CA SER A 94 -9.12 1.02 31.99
C SER A 94 -9.35 0.70 30.51
N ALA A 95 -8.95 -0.51 30.11
CA ALA A 95 -9.28 -1.10 28.82
C ALA A 95 -10.82 -1.15 28.67
N GLY A 96 -11.38 -0.19 27.93
CA GLY A 96 -12.80 -0.11 27.62
C GLY A 96 -13.04 -0.73 26.25
N GLY A 97 -13.73 -1.86 26.20
CA GLY A 97 -14.27 -2.39 24.95
C GLY A 97 -15.12 -1.32 24.29
N ALA A 98 -14.75 -0.93 23.07
CA ALA A 98 -15.55 -0.02 22.28
C ALA A 98 -16.92 -0.65 22.05
N GLN A 99 -17.93 -0.20 22.80
CA GLN A 99 -19.32 -0.44 22.43
C GLN A 99 -19.53 0.24 21.09
N GLN A 100 -19.75 -0.54 20.03
CA GLN A 100 -20.10 -0.04 18.72
C GLN A 100 -21.36 0.81 18.87
N ARG A 101 -21.21 2.14 18.77
CA ARG A 101 -22.33 3.06 18.83
C ARG A 101 -23.14 2.84 17.57
N ALA A 102 -24.43 2.53 17.70
CA ALA A 102 -25.29 2.41 16.52
C ALA A 102 -25.40 3.78 15.84
N ALA A 103 -24.95 3.87 14.58
CA ALA A 103 -25.12 5.05 13.75
C ALA A 103 -26.60 5.48 13.75
N ALA A 104 -26.87 6.77 13.83
CA ALA A 104 -28.24 7.27 13.76
C ALA A 104 -28.84 6.92 12.38
N VAL A 105 -29.89 6.10 12.37
CA VAL A 105 -30.53 5.64 11.15
C VAL A 105 -31.59 6.68 10.71
N PRO A 106 -31.51 7.22 9.48
CA PRO A 106 -32.49 8.18 8.97
C PRO A 106 -33.93 7.65 9.01
N LYS A 107 -34.89 8.58 9.13
CA LYS A 107 -36.33 8.25 9.10
C LYS A 107 -36.67 7.49 7.82
N GLY A 108 -37.30 6.33 7.97
CA GLY A 108 -37.71 5.46 6.85
C GLY A 108 -36.79 4.27 6.60
N ILE A 109 -35.59 4.23 7.20
CA ILE A 109 -34.72 3.06 7.20
C ILE A 109 -34.97 2.28 8.50
N THR A 110 -35.12 0.96 8.41
CA THR A 110 -35.30 0.11 9.60
C THR A 110 -33.96 -0.01 10.32
N ALA A 111 -33.93 0.32 11.61
CA ALA A 111 -32.72 0.20 12.41
C ALA A 111 -32.28 -1.27 12.53
N PRO A 112 -30.97 -1.57 12.39
CA PRO A 112 -30.48 -2.92 12.62
C PRO A 112 -30.48 -3.23 14.12
N ALA A 113 -30.43 -4.52 14.47
CA ALA A 113 -30.06 -4.90 15.82
C ALA A 113 -28.64 -4.40 16.13
N ALA A 114 -28.38 -4.00 17.37
CA ALA A 114 -27.04 -3.61 17.78
C ALA A 114 -26.08 -4.80 17.63
N ALA A 115 -24.84 -4.55 17.24
CA ALA A 115 -23.85 -5.60 17.11
C ALA A 115 -23.63 -6.34 18.44
N GLY A 116 -23.49 -7.67 18.37
CA GLY A 116 -23.43 -8.55 19.53
C GLY A 116 -24.77 -8.78 20.23
N SER A 117 -25.90 -8.34 19.67
CA SER A 117 -27.23 -8.66 20.20
C SER A 117 -27.57 -10.13 20.02
N ALA A 118 -28.35 -10.69 20.95
CA ALA A 118 -28.84 -12.07 20.85
C ALA A 118 -29.68 -12.26 19.57
N GLY A 119 -29.46 -13.38 18.88
CA GLY A 119 -30.19 -13.75 17.68
C GLY A 119 -29.39 -14.74 16.83
N VAL A 120 -29.76 -14.88 15.55
CA VAL A 120 -29.06 -15.77 14.62
C VAL A 120 -28.62 -14.95 13.42
N THR A 121 -27.36 -15.05 13.02
CA THR A 121 -26.87 -14.41 11.79
C THR A 121 -27.46 -15.09 10.57
N ARG A 122 -27.38 -14.43 9.40
CA ARG A 122 -27.79 -15.06 8.14
C ARG A 122 -27.04 -16.36 7.79
N SER A 123 -25.87 -16.58 8.37
CA SER A 123 -25.07 -17.81 8.23
C SER A 123 -25.38 -18.89 9.27
N GLY A 124 -26.31 -18.62 10.19
CA GLY A 124 -26.69 -19.56 11.25
C GLY A 124 -25.86 -19.47 12.54
N VAL A 125 -24.96 -18.49 12.66
CA VAL A 125 -24.17 -18.27 13.89
C VAL A 125 -25.07 -17.72 14.98
N GLN A 126 -25.04 -18.32 16.17
CA GLN A 126 -25.74 -17.81 17.35
C GLN A 126 -25.06 -16.53 17.84
N CYS A 127 -25.68 -15.40 17.57
CA CYS A 127 -25.13 -14.10 17.88
C CYS A 127 -25.31 -13.76 19.37
N GLY A 128 -24.34 -13.04 19.92
CA GLY A 128 -24.31 -12.60 21.31
C GLY A 128 -23.05 -11.77 21.60
N PRO A 129 -22.87 -11.33 22.85
CA PRO A 129 -21.74 -10.47 23.21
C PRO A 129 -20.39 -11.11 22.86
N GLY A 130 -19.55 -10.38 22.11
CA GLY A 130 -18.22 -10.84 21.69
C GLY A 130 -18.20 -11.87 20.56
N VAL A 131 -19.35 -12.34 20.09
CA VAL A 131 -19.43 -13.28 18.97
C VAL A 131 -19.20 -12.53 17.65
N ARG A 132 -18.36 -13.09 16.79
CA ARG A 132 -18.05 -12.54 15.46
C ARG A 132 -19.09 -13.02 14.44
N GLN A 133 -19.32 -12.24 13.38
CA GLN A 133 -20.23 -12.60 12.29
C GLN A 133 -19.93 -13.98 11.67
N VAL A 134 -18.65 -14.33 11.74
CA VAL A 134 -17.96 -15.33 10.96
C VAL A 134 -16.95 -15.96 11.92
N PRO A 135 -17.23 -17.13 12.53
CA PRO A 135 -16.38 -17.71 13.58
C PRO A 135 -14.97 -18.13 13.14
N TRP A 136 -14.72 -18.21 11.84
CA TRP A 136 -13.42 -18.63 11.29
C TRP A 136 -12.43 -17.48 11.12
N SER A 137 -12.84 -16.23 11.34
CA SER A 137 -11.96 -15.07 11.20
C SER A 137 -11.92 -14.21 12.45
N VAL A 138 -10.71 -13.94 12.94
CA VAL A 138 -10.49 -12.97 14.03
C VAL A 138 -10.72 -11.53 13.59
N TYR A 139 -10.72 -11.28 12.28
CA TYR A 139 -10.87 -9.96 11.65
C TYR A 139 -12.33 -9.60 11.34
N ALA A 140 -13.25 -10.57 11.42
CA ALA A 140 -14.66 -10.32 11.20
C ALA A 140 -15.23 -9.30 12.19
N PRO A 141 -16.27 -8.54 11.81
CA PRO A 141 -16.98 -7.66 12.73
C PRO A 141 -17.72 -8.50 13.78
N LEU A 142 -18.18 -7.82 14.85
CA LEU A 142 -19.17 -8.43 15.74
C LEU A 142 -20.42 -8.82 14.94
N CYS A 143 -21.01 -9.95 15.31
CA CYS A 143 -22.18 -10.44 14.62
C CYS A 143 -23.35 -9.48 14.78
N VAL A 144 -24.22 -9.45 13.76
CA VAL A 144 -25.57 -8.90 13.87
C VAL A 144 -26.56 -10.01 13.49
N PRO A 145 -27.69 -10.14 14.21
CA PRO A 145 -28.78 -11.01 13.78
C PRO A 145 -29.26 -10.67 12.36
N THR A 146 -29.82 -11.66 11.66
CA THR A 146 -30.35 -11.48 10.29
C THR A 146 -31.25 -10.25 10.22
N TYR A 147 -30.96 -9.38 9.26
CA TYR A 147 -31.71 -8.16 9.08
C TYR A 147 -33.00 -8.39 8.29
N SER A 148 -34.08 -7.72 8.70
CA SER A 148 -35.33 -7.63 7.95
C SER A 148 -35.88 -6.22 8.07
N GLY A 149 -36.00 -5.51 6.96
CA GLY A 149 -36.51 -4.15 6.94
C GLY A 149 -36.08 -3.34 5.72
N ASN A 150 -36.45 -2.06 5.71
CA ASN A 150 -36.04 -1.15 4.65
C ASN A 150 -34.58 -0.70 4.87
N ASN A 151 -33.70 -1.04 3.95
CA ASN A 151 -32.29 -0.64 4.00
C ASN A 151 -32.03 0.74 3.38
N GLY A 152 -33.05 1.45 2.90
CA GLY A 152 -32.90 2.76 2.27
C GLY A 152 -32.55 2.72 0.79
N GLY A 153 -32.05 1.61 0.23
CA GLY A 153 -31.77 1.50 -1.20
C GLY A 153 -30.95 2.66 -1.79
N ASN A 154 -31.22 3.04 -3.05
CA ASN A 154 -30.59 4.18 -3.72
C ASN A 154 -31.42 5.47 -3.54
N THR A 155 -31.51 6.00 -2.33
CA THR A 155 -32.36 7.17 -2.04
C THR A 155 -31.67 8.53 -2.19
N SER A 156 -30.37 8.57 -2.51
CA SER A 156 -29.61 9.83 -2.58
C SER A 156 -28.42 9.73 -3.55
N PRO A 157 -27.94 10.84 -4.14
CA PRO A 157 -26.64 10.87 -4.82
C PRO A 157 -25.47 10.37 -3.95
N SER A 158 -25.59 10.45 -2.62
CA SER A 158 -24.59 9.91 -1.66
C SER A 158 -24.61 8.39 -1.52
N THR A 159 -25.56 7.69 -2.16
CA THR A 159 -25.65 6.22 -2.19
C THR A 159 -25.32 5.67 -3.59
N GLN A 160 -24.50 6.41 -4.36
CA GLN A 160 -24.07 5.95 -5.69
C GLN A 160 -23.51 4.52 -5.62
N GLY A 161 -23.94 3.67 -6.57
CA GLY A 161 -23.52 2.27 -6.63
C GLY A 161 -24.19 1.34 -5.62
N VAL A 162 -25.00 1.86 -4.71
CA VAL A 162 -25.79 1.10 -3.75
C VAL A 162 -27.25 1.05 -4.22
N THR A 163 -27.85 -0.12 -4.21
CA THR A 163 -29.28 -0.33 -4.46
C THR A 163 -29.93 -1.02 -3.26
N ALA A 164 -31.21 -1.38 -3.37
CA ALA A 164 -31.87 -2.21 -2.37
C ALA A 164 -31.21 -3.61 -2.28
N ASP A 165 -30.65 -4.11 -3.38
CA ASP A 165 -30.19 -5.50 -3.50
C ASP A 165 -28.68 -5.63 -3.70
N THR A 166 -27.99 -4.56 -4.10
CA THR A 166 -26.57 -4.64 -4.52
C THR A 166 -25.72 -3.50 -4.01
N VAL A 167 -24.46 -3.80 -3.76
CA VAL A 167 -23.37 -2.82 -3.67
C VAL A 167 -22.42 -3.11 -4.83
N THR A 168 -22.31 -2.19 -5.77
CA THR A 168 -21.39 -2.34 -6.92
C THR A 168 -20.00 -1.93 -6.49
N VAL A 169 -19.03 -2.82 -6.75
CA VAL A 169 -17.62 -2.59 -6.49
C VAL A 169 -16.86 -2.80 -7.79
N THR A 170 -15.86 -1.97 -8.07
CA THR A 170 -15.03 -2.10 -9.28
C THR A 170 -13.66 -2.69 -9.01
N PHE A 171 -13.06 -3.20 -10.08
CA PHE A 171 -11.65 -3.57 -10.14
C PHE A 171 -11.09 -3.09 -11.48
N ARG A 172 -10.15 -2.16 -11.44
CA ARG A 172 -9.33 -1.77 -12.58
C ARG A 172 -8.33 -2.88 -12.85
N ARG A 173 -8.22 -3.33 -14.10
CA ARG A 173 -7.16 -4.25 -14.53
C ARG A 173 -5.84 -3.52 -14.78
N THR A 174 -4.73 -4.23 -14.91
CA THR A 174 -3.45 -3.64 -15.35
C THR A 174 -3.41 -3.39 -16.85
N ASN A 175 -2.58 -2.44 -17.27
CA ASN A 175 -2.38 -2.08 -18.67
C ASN A 175 -1.04 -1.37 -18.86
N SER A 176 0.06 -2.04 -18.51
CA SER A 176 1.38 -1.44 -18.67
C SER A 176 2.21 -2.03 -19.80
N THR A 177 2.86 -1.16 -20.56
CA THR A 177 3.86 -1.57 -21.55
C THR A 177 5.19 -2.00 -20.93
N GLU A 178 5.46 -1.60 -19.68
CA GLU A 178 6.68 -1.94 -18.93
C GLU A 178 6.54 -3.25 -18.13
N GLU A 179 5.34 -3.83 -18.06
CA GLU A 179 5.04 -5.01 -17.24
C GLU A 179 6.01 -6.17 -17.50
N LYS A 180 6.30 -6.44 -18.77
CA LYS A 180 7.25 -7.51 -19.14
C LYS A 180 8.66 -7.26 -18.60
N ALA A 181 9.11 -6.00 -18.59
CA ALA A 181 10.42 -5.65 -18.04
C ALA A 181 10.42 -5.77 -16.52
N ALA A 182 9.36 -5.29 -15.86
CA ALA A 182 9.18 -5.42 -14.41
C ALA A 182 9.18 -6.89 -13.97
N PHE A 183 8.44 -7.76 -14.67
CA PHE A 183 8.39 -9.19 -14.36
C PHE A 183 9.69 -9.92 -14.67
N SER A 184 10.48 -9.42 -15.63
CA SER A 184 11.82 -9.94 -15.87
C SER A 184 12.78 -9.65 -14.71
N ILE A 185 12.63 -8.52 -14.02
CA ILE A 185 13.41 -8.21 -12.80
C ILE A 185 12.89 -9.04 -11.63
N ALA A 186 11.57 -9.14 -11.48
CA ALA A 186 10.94 -9.87 -10.38
C ALA A 186 11.12 -11.40 -10.46
N GLY A 187 11.53 -11.97 -11.59
CA GLY A 187 11.83 -13.39 -11.72
C GLY A 187 10.68 -14.29 -11.24
N SER A 188 10.97 -15.20 -10.30
CA SER A 188 9.96 -16.10 -9.72
C SER A 188 8.94 -15.38 -8.83
N ALA A 189 9.24 -14.15 -8.42
CA ALA A 189 8.37 -13.30 -7.63
C ALA A 189 7.29 -12.58 -8.44
N ALA A 190 7.38 -12.53 -9.78
CA ALA A 190 6.36 -11.92 -10.63
C ALA A 190 4.95 -12.51 -10.36
N PRO A 191 3.90 -11.70 -10.18
CA PRO A 191 2.55 -12.17 -9.87
C PRO A 191 1.93 -12.97 -11.04
N GLY A 192 0.85 -13.70 -10.77
CA GLY A 192 -0.01 -14.20 -11.84
C GLY A 192 -0.86 -13.11 -12.47
N SER A 193 -1.79 -13.50 -13.34
CA SER A 193 -2.64 -12.55 -14.07
C SER A 193 -3.81 -12.01 -13.23
N ASP A 194 -4.35 -10.86 -13.65
CA ASP A 194 -5.57 -10.31 -13.07
C ASP A 194 -6.76 -11.29 -13.15
N ASP A 195 -6.82 -12.16 -14.16
CA ASP A 195 -7.87 -13.18 -14.24
C ASP A 195 -7.74 -14.23 -13.13
N GLN A 196 -6.51 -14.62 -12.78
CA GLN A 196 -6.27 -15.52 -11.64
C GLN A 196 -6.65 -14.83 -10.33
N TYR A 197 -6.23 -13.57 -10.16
CA TYR A 197 -6.59 -12.78 -8.97
C TYR A 197 -8.11 -12.59 -8.84
N LEU A 198 -8.80 -12.20 -9.91
CA LEU A 198 -10.24 -11.99 -9.94
C LEU A 198 -11.02 -13.29 -9.74
N SER A 199 -10.51 -14.43 -10.22
CA SER A 199 -11.10 -15.75 -9.93
C SER A 199 -11.11 -16.01 -8.41
N ASP A 200 -9.99 -15.77 -7.74
CA ASP A 200 -9.88 -16.00 -6.30
C ASP A 200 -10.69 -15.00 -5.48
N LEU A 201 -10.62 -13.71 -5.84
CA LEU A 201 -11.42 -12.66 -5.23
C LEU A 201 -12.92 -12.97 -5.30
N ARG A 202 -13.41 -13.42 -6.47
CA ARG A 202 -14.82 -13.79 -6.65
C ARG A 202 -15.22 -14.99 -5.81
N ALA A 203 -14.34 -15.96 -5.56
CA ALA A 203 -14.62 -17.06 -4.65
C ALA A 203 -14.91 -16.56 -3.22
N TYR A 204 -14.11 -15.60 -2.73
CA TYR A 204 -14.34 -14.99 -1.42
C TYR A 204 -15.62 -14.15 -1.40
N VAL A 205 -15.81 -13.27 -2.39
CA VAL A 205 -17.01 -12.43 -2.53
C VAL A 205 -18.28 -13.29 -2.56
N ASP A 206 -18.29 -14.40 -3.30
CA ASP A 206 -19.42 -15.33 -3.37
C ASP A 206 -19.78 -15.88 -2.00
N LEU A 207 -18.79 -16.34 -1.23
CA LEU A 207 -19.01 -16.85 0.12
C LEU A 207 -19.48 -15.75 1.07
N PHE A 208 -18.80 -14.60 1.05
CA PHE A 208 -19.08 -13.50 1.97
C PHE A 208 -20.45 -12.87 1.74
N ASN A 209 -20.91 -12.84 0.49
CA ASN A 209 -22.28 -12.49 0.13
C ASN A 209 -23.35 -13.38 0.78
N ARG A 210 -22.98 -14.58 1.24
CA ARG A 210 -23.88 -15.49 1.98
C ARG A 210 -23.69 -15.42 3.49
N THR A 211 -22.53 -14.96 3.98
CA THR A 211 -22.19 -15.05 5.41
C THR A 211 -22.22 -13.72 6.16
N TYR A 212 -21.91 -12.60 5.50
CA TYR A 212 -21.93 -11.26 6.09
C TYR A 212 -23.30 -10.61 5.95
N GLU A 213 -23.73 -9.91 7.00
CA GLU A 213 -24.99 -9.16 6.97
C GLU A 213 -24.78 -7.84 6.24
N LEU A 214 -25.29 -7.78 5.00
CA LEU A 214 -25.25 -6.60 4.15
C LEU A 214 -26.62 -5.95 4.01
N TYR A 215 -27.53 -6.22 4.96
CA TYR A 215 -28.83 -5.58 5.10
C TYR A 215 -29.70 -5.76 3.86
N GLY A 216 -29.78 -6.99 3.36
CA GLY A 216 -30.52 -7.35 2.14
C GLY A 216 -29.73 -7.18 0.84
N ARG A 217 -28.48 -6.69 0.89
CA ARG A 217 -27.65 -6.48 -0.30
C ARG A 217 -26.67 -7.64 -0.55
N ARG A 218 -26.06 -7.62 -1.74
CA ARG A 218 -24.86 -8.39 -2.09
C ARG A 218 -23.86 -7.54 -2.85
N VAL A 219 -22.57 -7.77 -2.67
CA VAL A 219 -21.50 -7.16 -3.45
C VAL A 219 -21.48 -7.74 -4.86
N VAL A 220 -21.34 -6.87 -5.86
CA VAL A 220 -21.14 -7.22 -7.27
C VAL A 220 -19.83 -6.59 -7.74
N VAL A 221 -18.86 -7.43 -8.09
CA VAL A 221 -17.56 -6.97 -8.62
C VAL A 221 -17.65 -6.80 -10.13
N LYS A 222 -17.36 -5.59 -10.63
CA LYS A 222 -17.24 -5.26 -12.05
C LYS A 222 -15.79 -4.89 -12.36
N ASP A 223 -15.09 -5.77 -13.07
CA ASP A 223 -13.77 -5.43 -13.59
C ASP A 223 -13.86 -4.72 -14.94
N TYR A 224 -12.83 -3.94 -15.27
CA TYR A 224 -12.75 -3.26 -16.56
C TYR A 224 -11.29 -3.07 -17.02
N GLN A 225 -11.11 -2.99 -18.33
CA GLN A 225 -9.82 -2.65 -18.92
C GLN A 225 -9.60 -1.13 -18.82
N PRO A 226 -8.50 -0.66 -18.22
CA PRO A 226 -8.18 0.75 -18.16
C PRO A 226 -7.67 1.31 -19.48
N GLN A 227 -7.61 2.63 -19.55
CA GLN A 227 -6.87 3.39 -20.56
C GLN A 227 -5.48 3.81 -20.06
N GLY A 228 -5.34 4.07 -18.75
CA GLY A 228 -4.07 4.43 -18.14
C GLY A 228 -3.06 3.29 -18.11
N ASP A 229 -1.78 3.65 -18.03
CA ASP A 229 -0.68 2.72 -17.83
C ASP A 229 -0.24 2.83 -16.37
N ASN A 230 -0.50 1.77 -15.60
CA ASN A 230 -0.34 1.79 -14.15
C ASN A 230 1.12 1.97 -13.72
N LEU A 231 2.11 1.48 -14.47
CA LEU A 231 3.51 1.70 -14.13
C LEU A 231 3.96 3.11 -14.51
N GLU A 232 3.44 3.69 -15.60
CA GLU A 232 3.71 5.09 -15.97
C GLU A 232 3.13 6.08 -14.94
N GLU A 233 1.94 5.79 -14.42
CA GLU A 233 1.28 6.57 -13.37
C GLU A 233 2.12 6.66 -12.10
N ASP A 234 2.71 5.55 -11.65
CA ASP A 234 3.58 5.51 -10.46
C ASP A 234 4.88 6.31 -10.64
N GLN A 235 5.29 6.58 -11.88
CA GLN A 235 6.43 7.48 -12.20
C GLN A 235 5.98 8.95 -12.34
N GLY A 236 4.71 9.26 -12.05
CA GLY A 236 4.12 10.58 -12.20
C GLY A 236 3.81 10.95 -13.65
N ARG A 237 3.76 9.98 -14.58
CA ARG A 237 3.45 10.19 -15.99
C ARG A 237 2.03 9.72 -16.31
N GLN A 238 1.52 10.13 -17.47
CA GLN A 238 0.21 9.70 -18.00
C GLN A 238 -1.00 9.81 -17.04
N LEU A 239 -0.99 10.79 -16.13
CA LEU A 239 -2.01 10.97 -15.08
C LEU A 239 -3.46 11.16 -15.59
N ALA A 240 -3.63 11.58 -16.84
CA ALA A 240 -4.95 11.67 -17.47
C ALA A 240 -5.63 10.30 -17.64
N GLY A 241 -4.84 9.23 -17.78
CA GLY A 241 -5.32 7.85 -17.83
C GLY A 241 -5.99 7.45 -16.51
N ALA A 242 -5.31 7.65 -15.39
CA ALA A 242 -5.85 7.44 -14.05
C ALA A 242 -7.20 8.19 -13.83
N GLN A 243 -7.28 9.45 -14.26
CA GLN A 243 -8.52 10.23 -14.18
C GLN A 243 -9.65 9.65 -15.03
N ALA A 244 -9.37 9.28 -16.28
CA ALA A 244 -10.34 8.65 -17.16
C ALA A 244 -10.82 7.29 -16.61
N ASP A 245 -9.92 6.53 -15.99
CA ASP A 245 -10.23 5.24 -15.39
C ASP A 245 -11.08 5.39 -14.13
N ALA A 246 -10.85 6.40 -13.29
CA ALA A 246 -11.70 6.68 -12.13
C ALA A 246 -13.11 7.13 -12.57
N ALA A 247 -13.20 7.96 -13.61
CA ALA A 247 -14.48 8.32 -14.21
C ALA A 247 -15.19 7.08 -14.78
N LYS A 248 -14.45 6.13 -15.34
CA LYS A 248 -15.00 4.84 -15.80
C LYS A 248 -15.54 4.00 -14.64
N ALA A 249 -14.84 3.92 -13.51
CA ALA A 249 -15.33 3.23 -12.32
C ALA A 249 -16.67 3.83 -11.84
N LYS A 250 -16.75 5.17 -11.79
CA LYS A 250 -17.97 5.90 -11.49
C LYS A 250 -19.11 5.59 -12.48
N ASP A 251 -18.83 5.60 -13.79
CA ASP A 251 -19.80 5.28 -14.85
C ASP A 251 -20.32 3.84 -14.77
N LEU A 252 -19.49 2.91 -14.28
CA LEU A 252 -19.90 1.53 -13.97
C LEU A 252 -20.81 1.45 -12.73
N GLY A 253 -21.03 2.58 -12.06
CA GLY A 253 -21.84 2.72 -10.86
C GLY A 253 -21.11 2.19 -9.63
N ALA A 254 -19.79 2.37 -9.51
CA ALA A 254 -19.05 1.96 -8.33
C ALA A 254 -19.51 2.72 -7.08
N PHE A 255 -19.72 1.99 -5.98
CA PHE A 255 -19.73 2.55 -4.63
C PHE A 255 -18.29 2.60 -4.07
N ALA A 256 -17.55 1.53 -4.32
CA ALA A 256 -16.15 1.38 -3.93
C ALA A 256 -15.34 0.71 -5.05
N ASP A 257 -14.03 0.84 -4.98
CA ASP A 257 -13.05 0.17 -5.82
C ASP A 257 -12.08 -0.64 -4.94
N ILE A 258 -11.67 -1.81 -5.43
CA ILE A 258 -10.78 -2.75 -4.70
C ILE A 258 -9.62 -3.21 -5.58
N SER A 259 -9.04 -2.31 -6.38
CA SER A 259 -8.00 -2.62 -7.36
C SER A 259 -6.63 -2.99 -6.76
N GLN A 260 -6.42 -2.81 -5.45
CA GLN A 260 -5.19 -3.26 -4.81
C GLN A 260 -5.02 -4.77 -4.97
N SER A 261 -3.95 -5.10 -5.69
CA SER A 261 -3.64 -6.43 -6.20
C SER A 261 -2.11 -6.57 -6.36
N PRO A 262 -1.58 -7.80 -6.48
CA PRO A 262 -0.15 -8.02 -6.64
C PRO A 262 0.43 -7.47 -7.96
N SER A 263 -0.44 -7.20 -8.94
CA SER A 263 -0.11 -6.67 -10.27
C SER A 263 -0.06 -5.13 -10.31
N LEU A 264 -0.29 -4.44 -9.18
CA LEU A 264 -0.26 -2.97 -9.06
C LEU A 264 -1.31 -2.28 -9.94
N ALA A 265 -2.54 -2.80 -9.97
CA ALA A 265 -3.64 -2.16 -10.71
C ALA A 265 -4.16 -0.88 -10.02
N ALA A 266 -3.99 -0.78 -8.70
CA ALA A 266 -4.16 0.46 -7.94
C ALA A 266 -2.85 1.26 -7.91
N THR A 267 -2.92 2.54 -8.27
CA THR A 267 -1.80 3.51 -8.24
C THR A 267 -2.21 4.71 -7.42
N ILE A 268 -1.26 5.44 -6.81
CA ILE A 268 -1.60 6.64 -6.02
C ILE A 268 -2.43 7.64 -6.85
N PRO A 269 -2.07 7.97 -8.12
CA PRO A 269 -2.88 8.87 -8.93
C PRO A 269 -4.29 8.34 -9.24
N TYR A 270 -4.47 7.03 -9.40
CA TYR A 270 -5.79 6.43 -9.62
C TYR A 270 -6.67 6.52 -8.38
N GLU A 271 -6.14 6.23 -7.19
CA GLU A 271 -6.86 6.39 -5.93
C GLU A 271 -7.21 7.87 -5.66
N GLU A 272 -6.29 8.82 -5.91
CA GLU A 272 -6.61 10.26 -5.86
C GLU A 272 -7.77 10.63 -6.81
N ALA A 273 -7.78 10.03 -8.01
CA ALA A 273 -8.85 10.25 -8.98
C ALA A 273 -10.18 9.61 -8.54
N LEU A 274 -10.18 8.44 -7.91
CA LEU A 274 -11.37 7.81 -7.33
C LEU A 274 -12.00 8.70 -6.25
N ALA A 275 -11.19 9.23 -5.34
CA ALA A 275 -11.63 10.18 -4.32
C ALA A 275 -12.30 11.43 -4.94
N ASN A 276 -11.70 11.98 -6.01
CA ASN A 276 -12.27 13.12 -6.75
C ASN A 276 -13.60 12.76 -7.44
N GLU A 277 -13.73 11.53 -7.94
CA GLU A 277 -14.95 11.03 -8.54
C GLU A 277 -16.01 10.57 -7.52
N ARG A 278 -15.67 10.60 -6.22
CA ARG A 278 -16.52 10.17 -5.10
C ARG A 278 -16.83 8.68 -5.12
N VAL A 279 -15.84 7.88 -5.50
CA VAL A 279 -15.82 6.43 -5.35
C VAL A 279 -14.88 6.12 -4.18
N ILE A 280 -15.29 5.22 -3.28
CA ILE A 280 -14.43 4.83 -2.15
C ILE A 280 -13.26 3.98 -2.68
N GLY A 281 -12.03 4.45 -2.53
CA GLY A 281 -10.81 3.71 -2.81
C GLY A 281 -10.43 2.79 -1.63
N ILE A 282 -10.21 1.52 -1.94
CA ILE A 282 -9.53 0.56 -1.05
C ILE A 282 -8.35 -0.02 -1.81
N GLY A 283 -7.41 0.85 -2.18
CA GLY A 283 -6.18 0.37 -2.78
C GLY A 283 -4.94 1.23 -2.61
N ALA A 284 -5.04 2.38 -1.94
CA ALA A 284 -3.89 3.23 -1.70
C ALA A 284 -2.81 2.52 -0.85
N ILE A 285 -1.62 2.43 -1.43
CA ILE A 285 -0.39 1.95 -0.77
C ILE A 285 0.68 3.04 -0.90
N GLY A 286 1.70 3.01 -0.03
CA GLY A 286 2.80 3.96 -0.14
C GLY A 286 2.46 5.41 0.24
N VAL A 287 1.26 5.67 0.77
CA VAL A 287 0.76 7.00 1.14
C VAL A 287 0.87 7.27 2.65
N SER A 288 0.98 8.54 3.02
CA SER A 288 1.04 8.98 4.41
C SER A 288 -0.33 8.97 5.10
N PHE A 289 -0.35 8.95 6.44
CA PHE A 289 -1.57 9.14 7.21
C PHE A 289 -2.29 10.46 6.88
N GLY A 290 -1.52 11.54 6.67
CA GLY A 290 -2.06 12.85 6.29
C GLY A 290 -2.73 12.85 4.92
N TRP A 291 -2.27 12.00 3.99
CA TRP A 291 -2.90 11.83 2.69
C TRP A 291 -4.30 11.20 2.83
N PHE A 292 -4.47 10.17 3.67
CA PHE A 292 -5.79 9.64 3.96
C PHE A 292 -6.71 10.68 4.60
N GLN A 293 -6.19 11.48 5.53
CA GLN A 293 -6.97 12.58 6.14
C GLN A 293 -7.45 13.62 5.12
N SER A 294 -6.63 13.96 4.11
CA SER A 294 -7.02 14.94 3.09
C SER A 294 -8.02 14.40 2.07
N HIS A 295 -8.10 13.07 1.91
CA HIS A 295 -9.03 12.40 0.99
C HIS A 295 -10.24 11.79 1.70
N ALA A 296 -10.39 12.01 3.00
CA ALA A 296 -11.54 11.55 3.76
C ALA A 296 -12.85 12.12 3.19
N PRO A 297 -13.95 11.34 3.14
CA PRO A 297 -14.11 9.97 3.63
C PRO A 297 -13.88 8.87 2.57
N TRP A 298 -13.06 9.12 1.53
CA TRP A 298 -13.04 8.29 0.32
C TRP A 298 -11.95 7.22 0.29
N GLU A 299 -10.85 7.39 1.01
CA GLU A 299 -9.67 6.55 0.84
C GLU A 299 -9.34 5.71 2.08
N TYR A 300 -9.03 4.44 1.84
CA TYR A 300 -8.72 3.46 2.88
C TYR A 300 -7.68 2.44 2.39
N SER A 301 -7.06 1.74 3.34
CA SER A 301 -6.19 0.59 3.04
C SER A 301 -6.35 -0.48 4.10
N PHE A 302 -6.10 -1.74 3.74
CA PHE A 302 -6.05 -2.83 4.71
C PHE A 302 -4.62 -3.17 5.16
N ILE A 303 -3.62 -2.44 4.65
CA ILE A 303 -2.23 -2.51 5.09
C ILE A 303 -1.82 -1.20 5.77
N ALA A 304 -0.80 -1.27 6.64
CA ALA A 304 -0.32 -0.10 7.36
C ALA A 304 0.14 1.03 6.42
N ASN A 305 -0.29 2.27 6.69
CA ASN A 305 0.18 3.43 5.94
C ASN A 305 1.69 3.70 6.17
N ASN A 306 2.30 4.49 5.28
CA ASN A 306 3.74 4.75 5.33
C ASN A 306 4.18 5.55 6.57
N THR A 307 3.30 6.33 7.20
CA THR A 307 3.60 7.01 8.47
C THR A 307 3.77 5.99 9.60
N LYS A 308 2.89 4.98 9.68
CA LYS A 308 3.00 3.88 10.64
C LYS A 308 4.26 3.05 10.39
N ALA A 309 4.47 2.61 9.14
CA ALA A 309 5.65 1.82 8.75
C ALA A 309 6.98 2.56 9.05
N ALA A 310 7.06 3.85 8.71
CA ALA A 310 8.25 4.65 8.97
C ALA A 310 8.48 4.90 10.47
N THR A 311 7.40 5.09 11.24
CA THR A 311 7.48 5.28 12.70
C THR A 311 7.98 3.99 13.36
N VAL A 312 7.36 2.85 13.07
CA VAL A 312 7.73 1.58 13.69
C VAL A 312 9.15 1.16 13.34
N GLY A 313 9.58 1.33 12.08
CA GLY A 313 10.95 1.05 11.66
C GLY A 313 11.97 1.95 12.35
N GLY A 314 11.69 3.26 12.46
CA GLY A 314 12.55 4.21 13.16
C GLY A 314 12.67 3.90 14.67
N LEU A 315 11.57 3.55 15.32
CA LEU A 315 11.55 3.14 16.73
C LEU A 315 12.32 1.83 16.95
N ALA A 316 12.11 0.84 16.09
CA ALA A 316 12.83 -0.43 16.14
C ALA A 316 14.33 -0.21 16.02
N LEU A 317 14.80 0.56 15.03
CA LEU A 317 16.23 0.85 14.88
C LEU A 317 16.79 1.70 16.04
N CYS A 318 16.02 2.64 16.59
CA CYS A 318 16.47 3.39 17.74
C CYS A 318 16.71 2.51 18.98
N GLN A 319 15.80 1.60 19.28
CA GLN A 319 15.95 0.74 20.45
C GLN A 319 16.94 -0.39 20.22
N ARG A 320 16.93 -0.97 19.01
CA ARG A 320 17.63 -2.22 18.70
C ARG A 320 18.97 -2.07 18.01
N ALA A 321 19.28 -0.90 17.47
CA ALA A 321 20.45 -0.73 16.60
C ALA A 321 21.27 0.54 16.91
N ALA A 322 20.64 1.64 17.30
CA ALA A 322 21.33 2.92 17.48
C ALA A 322 22.41 2.87 18.58
N GLY A 323 23.57 3.44 18.28
CA GLY A 323 24.73 3.45 19.18
C GLY A 323 25.44 2.10 19.34
N LEU A 324 24.96 1.04 18.70
CA LEU A 324 25.56 -0.30 18.75
C LEU A 324 26.41 -0.59 17.50
N PRO A 325 27.33 -1.57 17.56
CA PRO A 325 28.09 -2.01 16.38
C PRO A 325 27.22 -2.69 15.32
N ALA A 326 27.60 -2.58 14.05
CA ALA A 326 26.90 -3.21 12.91
C ALA A 326 27.20 -4.71 12.81
N ILE A 327 26.97 -5.47 13.88
CA ILE A 327 27.41 -6.86 14.04
C ILE A 327 26.86 -7.83 12.98
N PHE A 328 25.75 -7.49 12.33
CA PHE A 328 25.16 -8.32 11.29
C PHE A 328 25.73 -8.05 9.90
N ALA A 329 26.50 -6.97 9.68
CA ALA A 329 27.04 -6.63 8.36
C ALA A 329 27.84 -7.79 7.76
N GLY A 330 27.74 -8.04 6.45
CA GLY A 330 28.60 -9.03 5.80
C GLY A 330 30.09 -8.67 5.90
N ASP A 331 30.41 -7.37 5.84
CA ASP A 331 31.77 -6.86 5.92
C ASP A 331 32.34 -6.89 7.35
N ALA A 332 33.44 -7.63 7.55
CA ALA A 332 34.12 -7.76 8.84
C ALA A 332 34.59 -6.41 9.42
N ILE A 333 34.88 -5.44 8.55
CA ILE A 333 35.26 -4.09 8.96
C ILE A 333 34.07 -3.35 9.59
N TYR A 334 32.85 -3.53 9.07
CA TYR A 334 31.65 -2.88 9.59
C TYR A 334 31.17 -3.50 10.90
N LYS A 335 31.36 -4.81 11.11
CA LYS A 335 30.98 -5.50 12.36
C LYS A 335 31.54 -4.86 13.63
N ASN A 336 32.70 -4.21 13.52
CA ASN A 336 33.39 -3.55 14.64
C ASN A 336 33.17 -2.03 14.69
N GLN A 337 32.34 -1.48 13.79
CA GLN A 337 32.02 -0.06 13.75
C GLN A 337 30.62 0.18 14.32
N THR A 338 30.47 1.26 15.08
CA THR A 338 29.15 1.78 15.44
C THR A 338 28.35 2.06 14.17
N ARG A 339 27.07 1.64 14.17
CA ARG A 339 26.20 1.77 13.00
C ARG A 339 26.14 3.20 12.47
N LYS A 340 26.34 3.34 11.17
CA LYS A 340 26.08 4.54 10.38
C LYS A 340 24.95 4.24 9.42
N PHE A 341 23.84 4.95 9.60
CA PHE A 341 22.62 4.70 8.84
C PHE A 341 22.59 5.50 7.54
N GLY A 342 22.22 4.85 6.45
CA GLY A 342 21.87 5.48 5.19
C GLY A 342 20.39 5.22 4.87
N LEU A 343 19.69 6.17 4.26
CA LEU A 343 18.28 6.05 3.90
C LEU A 343 18.09 6.18 2.39
N VAL A 344 17.42 5.22 1.79
CA VAL A 344 17.03 5.19 0.38
C VAL A 344 15.51 5.09 0.28
N ALA A 345 14.90 5.95 -0.56
CA ALA A 345 13.47 5.92 -0.84
C ALA A 345 13.16 6.50 -2.24
N PRO A 346 12.05 6.12 -2.90
CA PRO A 346 11.62 6.75 -4.14
C PRO A 346 11.48 8.27 -4.02
N ASN A 347 11.74 9.00 -5.09
CA ASN A 347 11.69 10.47 -5.12
C ASN A 347 10.26 11.07 -5.11
N GLY A 348 9.23 10.23 -5.21
CA GLY A 348 7.83 10.66 -5.19
C GLY A 348 7.43 11.36 -3.88
N PRO A 349 6.50 12.34 -3.89
CA PRO A 349 6.18 13.15 -2.71
C PRO A 349 5.75 12.35 -1.47
N GLU A 350 4.86 11.36 -1.61
CA GLU A 350 4.41 10.54 -0.49
C GLU A 350 5.52 9.66 0.09
N TYR A 351 6.38 9.10 -0.76
CA TYR A 351 7.57 8.35 -0.33
C TYR A 351 8.57 9.25 0.41
N GLN A 352 8.75 10.50 -0.04
CA GLN A 352 9.62 11.44 0.66
C GLN A 352 9.04 11.88 2.02
N LYS A 353 7.72 12.04 2.14
CA LYS A 353 7.08 12.26 3.45
C LYS A 353 7.33 11.09 4.40
N ALA A 354 7.27 9.85 3.92
CA ALA A 354 7.58 8.66 4.71
C ALA A 354 9.05 8.64 5.17
N ALA A 355 9.98 8.93 4.25
CA ALA A 355 11.40 9.04 4.55
C ALA A 355 11.69 10.15 5.58
N ASP A 356 10.98 11.28 5.49
CA ASP A 356 11.05 12.36 6.48
C ASP A 356 10.56 11.90 7.86
N VAL A 357 9.44 11.18 7.93
CA VAL A 357 8.92 10.60 9.18
C VAL A 357 9.95 9.64 9.79
N PHE A 358 10.54 8.75 8.99
CA PHE A 358 11.55 7.80 9.47
C PHE A 358 12.75 8.52 10.09
N GLN A 359 13.33 9.47 9.35
CA GLN A 359 14.48 10.24 9.78
C GLN A 359 14.17 11.08 11.03
N GLN A 360 12.99 11.73 11.06
CA GLN A 360 12.59 12.53 12.22
C GLN A 360 12.33 11.68 13.45
N THR A 361 11.73 10.50 13.31
CA THR A 361 11.53 9.54 14.40
C THR A 361 12.87 9.13 14.99
N MET A 362 13.84 8.77 14.16
CA MET A 362 15.18 8.40 14.64
C MET A 362 15.91 9.57 15.31
N GLN A 363 15.86 10.76 14.71
CA GLN A 363 16.50 11.95 15.26
C GLN A 363 15.92 12.34 16.63
N LYS A 364 14.58 12.34 16.76
CA LYS A 364 13.89 12.73 17.99
C LYS A 364 14.03 11.69 19.11
N THR A 365 14.05 10.40 18.74
CA THR A 365 14.01 9.30 19.72
C THR A 365 15.40 8.92 20.21
N CYS A 366 16.40 8.86 19.32
CA CYS A 366 17.75 8.39 19.66
C CYS A 366 18.89 9.26 19.12
N GLY A 367 18.59 10.46 18.58
CA GLY A 367 19.61 11.41 18.15
C GLY A 367 20.38 11.01 16.88
N VAL A 368 19.93 9.98 16.16
CA VAL A 368 20.60 9.49 14.96
C VAL A 368 20.33 10.41 13.76
N THR A 369 21.41 10.85 13.12
CA THR A 369 21.40 11.53 11.83
C THR A 369 21.80 10.55 10.72
N MET A 370 21.11 10.59 9.58
CA MET A 370 21.48 9.80 8.40
C MET A 370 22.82 10.27 7.83
N ALA A 371 23.78 9.36 7.67
CA ALA A 371 25.07 9.64 7.04
C ALA A 371 24.89 9.95 5.55
N LYS A 372 23.89 9.33 4.92
CA LYS A 372 23.48 9.60 3.54
C LYS A 372 21.99 9.39 3.39
N ARG A 373 21.32 10.34 2.73
CA ARG A 373 20.00 10.14 2.14
C ARG A 373 20.15 10.16 0.63
N ALA A 374 19.54 9.20 -0.04
CA ALA A 374 19.46 9.13 -1.49
C ALA A 374 18.02 8.84 -1.92
N SER A 375 17.70 9.25 -3.14
CA SER A 375 16.44 8.92 -3.78
C SER A 375 16.67 8.52 -5.22
N TYR A 376 15.67 7.87 -5.79
CA TYR A 376 15.70 7.31 -7.14
C TYR A 376 14.29 7.46 -7.76
N ALA A 377 14.17 7.39 -9.07
CA ALA A 377 12.89 7.43 -9.75
C ALA A 377 12.34 6.01 -9.88
N ILE A 378 11.03 5.81 -9.72
CA ILE A 378 10.41 4.52 -10.04
C ILE A 378 10.36 4.41 -11.58
N ASP A 379 11.46 3.96 -12.20
CA ASP A 379 11.60 3.75 -13.64
C ASP A 379 12.32 2.42 -13.86
N VAL A 380 11.55 1.41 -14.28
CA VAL A 380 12.02 0.03 -14.45
C VAL A 380 13.22 -0.05 -15.40
N SER A 381 13.30 0.84 -16.38
CA SER A 381 14.41 0.87 -17.35
C SER A 381 15.74 1.33 -16.74
N GLN A 382 15.70 2.07 -15.63
CA GLN A 382 16.87 2.67 -14.99
C GLN A 382 17.34 1.92 -13.74
N PHE A 383 16.55 1.00 -13.19
CA PHE A 383 16.83 0.36 -11.90
C PHE A 383 18.20 -0.31 -11.77
N ALA A 384 18.75 -0.89 -12.85
CA ALA A 384 20.10 -1.45 -12.80
C ALA A 384 21.17 -0.35 -12.58
N GLN A 385 21.04 0.77 -13.29
CA GLN A 385 21.96 1.90 -13.16
C GLN A 385 21.76 2.64 -11.82
N GLU A 386 20.52 2.85 -11.42
CA GLU A 386 20.19 3.48 -10.13
C GLU A 386 20.68 2.64 -8.95
N GLY A 387 20.46 1.32 -8.96
CA GLY A 387 20.97 0.41 -7.93
C GLY A 387 22.49 0.50 -7.77
N ALA A 388 23.24 0.53 -8.88
CA ALA A 388 24.69 0.70 -8.84
C ALA A 388 25.13 2.06 -8.29
N SER A 389 24.42 3.14 -8.66
CA SER A 389 24.65 4.49 -8.13
C SER A 389 24.36 4.57 -6.63
N LEU A 390 23.27 3.97 -6.17
CA LEU A 390 22.89 3.92 -4.75
C LEU A 390 23.95 3.18 -3.93
N ALA A 391 24.40 2.01 -4.37
CA ALA A 391 25.48 1.26 -3.71
C ALA A 391 26.78 2.07 -3.59
N ALA A 392 27.21 2.69 -4.69
CA ALA A 392 28.42 3.52 -4.69
C ALA A 392 28.29 4.70 -3.71
N GLN A 393 27.14 5.37 -3.69
CA GLN A 393 26.87 6.51 -2.80
C GLN A 393 26.85 6.10 -1.32
N MET A 394 26.22 4.98 -0.98
CA MET A 394 26.17 4.48 0.39
C MET A 394 27.55 4.03 0.88
N LYS A 395 28.27 3.26 0.04
CA LYS A 395 29.64 2.84 0.31
C LYS A 395 30.57 4.04 0.52
N ALA A 396 30.51 5.05 -0.34
CA ALA A 396 31.34 6.25 -0.24
C ALA A 396 31.06 7.07 1.02
N ALA A 397 29.81 7.07 1.51
CA ALA A 397 29.44 7.71 2.77
C ALA A 397 29.82 6.89 4.01
N GLY A 398 30.36 5.68 3.83
CA GLY A 398 30.71 4.77 4.93
C GLY A 398 29.49 4.30 5.72
N VAL A 399 28.34 4.15 5.04
CA VAL A 399 27.13 3.57 5.63
C VAL A 399 27.42 2.11 5.98
N THR A 400 27.02 1.70 7.18
CA THR A 400 27.15 0.30 7.65
C THR A 400 25.80 -0.39 7.72
N THR A 401 24.71 0.37 7.71
CA THR A 401 23.34 -0.12 7.80
C THR A 401 22.47 0.69 6.84
N VAL A 402 22.05 0.05 5.75
CA VAL A 402 21.19 0.68 4.73
C VAL A 402 19.73 0.45 5.11
N ILE A 403 18.99 1.55 5.24
CA ILE A 403 17.53 1.56 5.34
C ILE A 403 16.99 1.69 3.91
N CYS A 404 16.47 0.58 3.36
CA CYS A 404 15.83 0.56 2.05
C CYS A 404 14.31 0.66 2.24
N ALA A 405 13.80 1.89 2.28
CA ALA A 405 12.36 2.16 2.17
C ALA A 405 11.99 2.17 0.67
N CYS A 406 12.27 1.05 0.02
CA CYS A 406 12.34 0.89 -1.43
C CYS A 406 11.09 0.18 -1.98
N ASP A 407 10.89 0.31 -3.28
CA ASP A 407 9.97 -0.55 -4.04
C ASP A 407 10.61 -1.94 -4.28
N PRO A 408 9.82 -2.97 -4.62
CA PRO A 408 10.30 -4.36 -4.63
C PRO A 408 11.35 -4.63 -5.72
N LEU A 409 11.41 -3.83 -6.78
CA LEU A 409 12.26 -4.09 -7.93
C LEU A 409 13.64 -3.44 -7.78
N ILE A 410 13.71 -2.19 -7.32
CA ILE A 410 15.02 -1.57 -7.04
C ILE A 410 15.76 -2.34 -5.95
N GLU A 411 15.05 -2.94 -4.99
CA GLU A 411 15.65 -3.73 -3.91
C GLU A 411 16.51 -4.88 -4.47
N ILE A 412 16.01 -5.54 -5.51
CA ILE A 412 16.71 -6.60 -6.24
C ILE A 412 17.97 -6.05 -6.88
N THR A 413 17.88 -5.03 -7.73
CA THR A 413 19.04 -4.52 -8.48
C THR A 413 20.06 -3.82 -7.58
N PHE A 414 19.61 -3.14 -6.52
CA PHE A 414 20.46 -2.47 -5.55
C PHE A 414 21.27 -3.49 -4.73
N SER A 415 20.64 -4.56 -4.26
CA SER A 415 21.36 -5.63 -3.54
C SER A 415 22.42 -6.32 -4.39
N GLN A 416 22.08 -6.63 -5.65
CA GLN A 416 23.01 -7.24 -6.61
C GLN A 416 24.19 -6.31 -6.93
N ALA A 417 23.93 -5.00 -7.04
CA ALA A 417 24.97 -4.02 -7.28
C ALA A 417 25.86 -3.78 -6.05
N ALA A 418 25.31 -3.84 -4.83
CA ALA A 418 26.08 -3.75 -3.60
C ALA A 418 27.07 -4.91 -3.48
N ASP A 419 26.59 -6.14 -3.70
CA ASP A 419 27.39 -7.37 -3.73
C ASP A 419 28.49 -7.30 -4.80
N GLY A 420 28.13 -6.92 -6.03
CA GLY A 420 29.08 -6.75 -7.13
C GLY A 420 30.13 -5.65 -6.89
N GLN A 421 29.85 -4.69 -6.02
CA GLN A 421 30.79 -3.64 -5.59
C GLN A 421 31.56 -4.00 -4.32
N ALA A 422 31.43 -5.23 -3.80
CA ALA A 422 31.96 -5.66 -2.52
C ALA A 422 31.61 -4.68 -1.39
N TYR A 423 30.31 -4.38 -1.28
CA TYR A 423 29.73 -3.53 -0.24
C TYR A 423 28.65 -4.32 0.47
N HIS A 424 28.96 -4.86 1.65
CA HIS A 424 28.11 -5.78 2.38
C HIS A 424 27.67 -5.16 3.73
N PRO A 425 26.83 -4.11 3.73
CA PRO A 425 26.30 -3.49 4.96
C PRO A 425 25.23 -4.38 5.60
N GLU A 426 24.74 -4.02 6.78
CA GLU A 426 23.43 -4.50 7.24
C GLU A 426 22.30 -3.88 6.42
N TRP A 427 21.17 -4.58 6.32
CA TRP A 427 19.97 -4.06 5.64
C TRP A 427 18.80 -3.98 6.61
N PHE A 428 18.08 -2.86 6.59
CA PHE A 428 16.75 -2.74 7.14
C PHE A 428 15.79 -2.36 6.01
N VAL A 429 14.90 -3.28 5.62
CA VAL A 429 14.15 -3.20 4.37
C VAL A 429 12.65 -3.19 4.60
N THR A 430 11.90 -2.66 3.64
CA THR A 430 10.49 -3.02 3.45
C THR A 430 10.43 -4.44 2.93
N SER A 431 9.97 -5.41 3.71
CA SER A 431 9.80 -6.76 3.16
C SER A 431 8.56 -6.86 2.29
N PHE A 432 8.69 -7.56 1.17
CA PHE A 432 7.56 -8.02 0.38
C PHE A 432 7.28 -9.49 0.72
N TYR A 433 7.27 -10.39 -0.25
CA TYR A 433 7.05 -11.82 -0.03
C TYR A 433 8.37 -12.61 -0.12
N ASP A 434 8.40 -13.82 0.44
CA ASP A 434 9.56 -14.72 0.36
C ASP A 434 10.09 -14.90 -1.08
N PRO A 435 9.24 -15.06 -2.13
CA PRO A 435 9.73 -15.09 -3.51
C PRO A 435 10.53 -13.87 -3.93
N GLN A 436 10.14 -12.65 -3.52
CA GLN A 436 10.85 -11.43 -3.91
C GLN A 436 12.22 -11.36 -3.22
N ALA A 437 12.29 -11.71 -1.94
CA ALA A 437 13.55 -11.71 -1.18
C ALA A 437 14.55 -12.80 -1.63
N ARG A 438 14.12 -13.76 -2.47
CA ARG A 438 15.02 -14.73 -3.12
C ARG A 438 15.70 -14.17 -4.37
N GLU A 439 15.14 -13.13 -4.99
CA GLU A 439 15.68 -12.53 -6.22
C GLU A 439 16.79 -11.50 -5.93
N THR A 440 16.85 -11.00 -4.70
CA THR A 440 17.94 -10.15 -4.20
C THR A 440 19.25 -10.95 -4.07
N SER A 441 20.39 -10.28 -3.96
CA SER A 441 21.65 -10.98 -3.68
C SER A 441 21.59 -11.66 -2.31
N GLN A 442 21.74 -12.98 -2.29
CA GLN A 442 21.73 -13.75 -1.04
C GLN A 442 23.00 -13.57 -0.20
N ASN A 443 24.06 -12.98 -0.78
CA ASN A 443 25.22 -12.51 -0.01
C ASN A 443 24.84 -11.30 0.86
N GLU A 444 23.94 -10.46 0.38
CA GLU A 444 23.40 -9.30 1.12
C GLU A 444 22.21 -9.68 2.01
N TRP A 445 21.29 -10.49 1.49
CA TRP A 445 20.02 -10.74 2.18
C TRP A 445 20.18 -11.62 3.42
N ASN A 446 21.25 -12.42 3.51
CA ASN A 446 21.52 -13.22 4.71
C ASN A 446 21.76 -12.39 6.00
N HIS A 447 21.83 -11.07 5.89
CA HIS A 447 21.89 -10.12 6.99
C HIS A 447 20.87 -8.97 6.85
N ALA A 448 19.72 -9.25 6.23
CA ALA A 448 18.60 -8.32 6.12
C ALA A 448 17.59 -8.48 7.27
N LEU A 449 17.13 -7.33 7.79
CA LEU A 449 16.10 -7.17 8.82
C LEU A 449 14.91 -6.38 8.26
N THR A 450 13.73 -6.57 8.84
CA THR A 450 12.52 -5.83 8.45
C THR A 450 11.54 -5.68 9.62
N ALA A 451 10.77 -4.58 9.64
CA ALA A 451 9.59 -4.41 10.49
C ALA A 451 8.60 -3.41 9.88
N PRO A 452 7.33 -3.76 9.66
CA PRO A 452 6.74 -5.10 9.78
C PRO A 452 7.14 -6.05 8.64
N PRO A 453 7.31 -7.36 8.91
CA PRO A 453 7.36 -8.39 7.89
C PRO A 453 5.97 -8.74 7.33
N ILE A 454 5.94 -9.34 6.14
CA ILE A 454 4.82 -10.17 5.70
C ILE A 454 5.15 -11.63 6.02
N LEU A 455 4.41 -12.24 6.94
CA LEU A 455 4.61 -13.61 7.39
C LEU A 455 3.36 -14.43 7.15
N PHE A 456 3.55 -15.67 6.72
CA PHE A 456 2.45 -16.60 6.50
C PHE A 456 2.67 -17.90 7.25
N PRO A 457 1.62 -18.52 7.82
CA PRO A 457 1.69 -19.92 8.17
C PRO A 457 1.72 -20.78 6.88
N PRO A 458 2.06 -22.08 7.00
CA PRO A 458 2.05 -22.99 5.86
C PRO A 458 0.74 -22.90 5.07
N ARG A 459 0.79 -22.96 3.73
CA ARG A 459 -0.36 -22.73 2.83
C ARG A 459 -1.67 -23.36 3.32
N GLY A 460 -1.68 -24.65 3.66
CA GLY A 460 -2.88 -25.37 4.12
C GLY A 460 -3.45 -24.90 5.48
N GLN A 461 -2.67 -24.14 6.24
CA GLN A 461 -3.03 -23.59 7.55
C GLN A 461 -3.56 -22.16 7.47
N ARG A 462 -3.32 -21.44 6.36
CA ARG A 462 -3.77 -20.05 6.18
C ARG A 462 -5.28 -19.93 6.24
N GLU A 463 -5.76 -18.88 6.89
CA GLU A 463 -7.18 -18.53 6.94
C GLU A 463 -7.75 -18.37 5.52
N SER A 464 -7.06 -17.61 4.67
CA SER A 464 -7.37 -17.40 3.25
C SER A 464 -7.59 -18.73 2.50
N TYR A 465 -6.66 -19.68 2.64
CA TYR A 465 -6.71 -20.97 1.95
C TYR A 465 -7.89 -21.82 2.44
N LYS A 466 -8.07 -21.92 3.76
CA LYS A 466 -9.21 -22.63 4.36
C LYS A 466 -10.53 -22.03 3.88
N VAL A 467 -10.63 -20.70 3.81
CA VAL A 467 -11.83 -20.01 3.34
C VAL A 467 -12.05 -20.22 1.85
N PHE A 468 -11.00 -20.24 1.04
CA PHE A 468 -11.11 -20.58 -0.37
C PHE A 468 -11.69 -21.98 -0.54
N LYS A 469 -11.19 -22.98 0.21
CA LYS A 469 -11.75 -24.34 0.18
C LYS A 469 -13.19 -24.41 0.69
N MET A 470 -13.60 -23.55 1.63
CA MET A 470 -15.01 -23.42 2.02
C MET A 470 -15.88 -22.87 0.88
N ALA A 471 -15.36 -21.91 0.10
CA ALA A 471 -16.07 -21.33 -1.04
C ALA A 471 -16.11 -22.26 -2.27
N ARG A 472 -15.00 -22.96 -2.53
CA ARG A 472 -14.76 -23.81 -3.71
C ARG A 472 -14.04 -25.12 -3.29
N PRO A 473 -14.75 -26.12 -2.74
CA PRO A 473 -14.13 -27.33 -2.17
C PRO A 473 -13.24 -28.14 -3.13
N ASN A 474 -13.60 -28.12 -4.42
CA ASN A 474 -12.94 -28.93 -5.45
C ASN A 474 -11.95 -28.13 -6.32
N ALA A 475 -11.61 -26.90 -5.93
CA ALA A 475 -10.64 -26.05 -6.64
C ALA A 475 -9.50 -25.63 -5.71
N GLU A 476 -8.43 -25.12 -6.30
CA GLU A 476 -7.30 -24.48 -5.62
C GLU A 476 -7.26 -22.99 -6.00
N PRO A 477 -6.74 -22.10 -5.13
CA PRO A 477 -6.49 -20.71 -5.52
C PRO A 477 -5.61 -20.64 -6.76
N ALA A 478 -6.04 -19.85 -7.74
CA ALA A 478 -5.40 -19.72 -9.03
C ALA A 478 -4.19 -18.78 -8.99
N GLU A 479 -4.25 -17.75 -8.15
CA GLU A 479 -3.16 -16.80 -7.97
C GLU A 479 -2.27 -17.22 -6.80
N LYS A 480 -0.95 -17.07 -6.94
CA LYS A 480 0.00 -17.44 -5.86
C LYS A 480 -0.10 -16.52 -4.64
N TYR A 481 -0.44 -15.24 -4.82
CA TYR A 481 -0.65 -14.27 -3.75
C TYR A 481 -2.14 -14.08 -3.40
N PHE A 482 -2.94 -15.15 -3.49
CA PHE A 482 -4.39 -15.16 -3.22
C PHE A 482 -4.78 -14.64 -1.82
N ASP A 483 -3.84 -14.63 -0.87
CA ASP A 483 -4.00 -14.03 0.46
C ASP A 483 -4.42 -12.56 0.39
N LEU A 484 -3.95 -11.82 -0.61
CA LEU A 484 -4.29 -10.41 -0.80
C LEU A 484 -5.76 -10.23 -1.22
N ALA A 485 -6.27 -11.10 -2.11
CA ALA A 485 -7.68 -11.10 -2.50
C ALA A 485 -8.59 -11.40 -1.30
N TYR A 486 -8.15 -12.30 -0.40
CA TYR A 486 -8.86 -12.58 0.84
C TYR A 486 -8.87 -11.38 1.79
N GLN A 487 -7.70 -10.77 2.03
CA GLN A 487 -7.55 -9.64 2.95
C GLN A 487 -8.38 -8.43 2.50
N ASN A 488 -8.39 -8.15 1.20
CA ASN A 488 -9.21 -7.11 0.60
C ASN A 488 -10.72 -7.40 0.79
N ALA A 489 -11.15 -8.63 0.49
CA ALA A 489 -12.55 -9.04 0.67
C ALA A 489 -13.00 -8.99 2.14
N VAL A 490 -12.18 -9.48 3.09
CA VAL A 490 -12.58 -9.50 4.51
C VAL A 490 -12.66 -8.08 5.07
N TYR A 491 -11.76 -7.18 4.66
CA TYR A 491 -11.81 -5.77 5.04
C TYR A 491 -13.07 -5.08 4.51
N LEU A 492 -13.32 -5.17 3.19
CA LEU A 492 -14.49 -4.57 2.54
C LEU A 492 -15.80 -5.06 3.18
N PHE A 493 -15.99 -6.37 3.32
CA PHE A 493 -17.24 -6.91 3.86
C PHE A 493 -17.43 -6.57 5.35
N SER A 494 -16.34 -6.47 6.12
CA SER A 494 -16.39 -6.01 7.51
C SER A 494 -16.80 -4.55 7.60
N ALA A 495 -16.26 -3.68 6.74
CA ALA A 495 -16.62 -2.27 6.66
C ALA A 495 -18.10 -2.09 6.24
N LEU A 496 -18.55 -2.81 5.21
CA LEU A 496 -19.94 -2.76 4.74
C LEU A 496 -20.94 -3.23 5.79
N GLN A 497 -20.62 -4.28 6.55
CA GLN A 497 -21.49 -4.72 7.64
C GLN A 497 -21.53 -3.68 8.77
N ASN A 498 -20.38 -3.15 9.21
CA ASN A 498 -20.39 -2.14 10.27
C ASN A 498 -21.07 -0.83 9.85
N ALA A 499 -21.07 -0.49 8.56
CA ALA A 499 -21.75 0.69 8.03
C ALA A 499 -23.28 0.64 8.18
N GLY A 500 -23.86 -0.55 8.33
CA GLY A 500 -25.29 -0.68 8.60
C GLY A 500 -26.17 -0.58 7.35
N PRO A 501 -27.50 -0.55 7.54
CA PRO A 501 -28.44 -0.46 6.43
C PRO A 501 -28.34 0.86 5.67
N ASN A 502 -28.02 1.99 6.32
CA ASN A 502 -27.88 3.30 5.69
C ASN A 502 -26.53 3.50 4.96
N LEU A 503 -26.20 2.62 4.01
CA LEU A 503 -24.87 2.61 3.39
C LEU A 503 -24.62 3.83 2.49
N ASN A 504 -23.70 4.67 2.93
CA ASN A 504 -23.13 5.83 2.24
C ASN A 504 -21.67 6.05 2.71
N PRO A 505 -20.90 6.98 2.12
CA PRO A 505 -19.49 7.22 2.48
C PRO A 505 -19.27 7.59 3.95
N ALA A 506 -20.17 8.37 4.56
CA ALA A 506 -20.04 8.76 5.97
C ALA A 506 -20.24 7.55 6.90
N THR A 507 -21.26 6.72 6.64
CA THR A 507 -21.48 5.49 7.41
C THR A 507 -20.44 4.42 7.11
N PHE A 508 -19.86 4.40 5.92
CA PHE A 508 -18.73 3.54 5.60
C PHE A 508 -17.52 3.90 6.47
N GLN A 509 -17.18 5.19 6.55
CA GLN A 509 -16.13 5.69 7.44
C GLN A 509 -16.41 5.35 8.90
N GLU A 510 -17.65 5.56 9.37
CA GLU A 510 -18.05 5.16 10.72
C GLU A 510 -17.91 3.65 10.94
N GLY A 511 -18.27 2.85 9.94
CA GLY A 511 -18.13 1.39 9.95
C GLY A 511 -16.68 0.92 10.06
N VAL A 512 -15.77 1.57 9.34
CA VAL A 512 -14.32 1.33 9.44
C VAL A 512 -13.79 1.76 10.81
N PHE A 513 -14.10 2.99 11.24
CA PHE A 513 -13.56 3.54 12.49
C PHE A 513 -14.15 2.88 13.75
N SER A 514 -15.28 2.18 13.62
CA SER A 514 -15.90 1.41 14.71
C SER A 514 -15.56 -0.09 14.68
N MET A 515 -14.63 -0.52 13.82
CA MET A 515 -14.18 -1.91 13.82
C MET A 515 -13.64 -2.31 15.21
N PRO A 516 -14.13 -3.42 15.79
CA PRO A 516 -13.64 -3.89 17.07
C PRO A 516 -12.18 -4.36 16.93
N LYS A 517 -11.39 -4.20 17.99
CA LYS A 517 -10.05 -4.79 18.04
C LYS A 517 -10.11 -6.28 17.72
N SER A 518 -9.33 -6.73 16.74
CA SER A 518 -9.21 -8.15 16.40
C SER A 518 -8.42 -8.89 17.47
N GLY A 519 -8.51 -10.22 17.45
CA GLY A 519 -7.43 -11.03 18.03
C GLY A 519 -6.16 -10.88 17.18
N LEU A 520 -5.04 -11.38 17.71
CA LEU A 520 -3.82 -11.51 16.91
C LEU A 520 -4.04 -12.57 15.81
N GLY A 521 -3.86 -12.20 14.55
CA GLY A 521 -3.95 -13.11 13.40
C GLY A 521 -2.77 -12.95 12.44
N GLU A 522 -2.92 -13.51 11.24
CA GLU A 522 -1.87 -13.57 10.20
C GLU A 522 -1.38 -12.18 9.76
N TRP A 523 -2.24 -11.16 9.77
CA TRP A 523 -1.92 -9.77 9.43
C TRP A 523 -1.78 -8.85 10.65
N GLY A 524 -1.42 -9.41 11.80
CA GLY A 524 -1.32 -8.69 13.07
C GLY A 524 -2.70 -8.35 13.65
N THR A 525 -2.72 -7.35 14.52
CA THR A 525 -3.97 -6.85 15.11
C THR A 525 -4.56 -5.73 14.27
N TRP A 526 -5.84 -5.88 13.93
CA TRP A 526 -6.67 -4.83 13.35
C TRP A 526 -7.43 -4.10 14.45
N ASN A 527 -7.48 -2.79 14.35
CA ASN A 527 -8.20 -1.96 15.30
C ASN A 527 -8.85 -0.78 14.59
N GLY A 528 -10.13 -0.54 14.90
CA GLY A 528 -10.75 0.74 14.60
C GLY A 528 -10.21 1.84 15.52
N GLY A 529 -10.85 3.00 15.46
CA GLY A 529 -10.48 4.18 16.22
C GLY A 529 -10.66 5.45 15.40
N PRO A 530 -10.46 6.62 16.01
CA PRO A 530 -10.46 7.87 15.28
C PRO A 530 -9.45 7.81 14.14
N GLN A 531 -9.89 8.06 12.91
CA GLN A 531 -9.01 8.15 11.74
C GLN A 531 -8.31 6.81 11.40
N ALA A 532 -8.93 5.68 11.70
CA ALA A 532 -8.44 4.34 11.33
C ALA A 532 -8.65 4.05 9.82
N TYR A 533 -8.08 4.88 8.93
CA TYR A 533 -8.13 4.66 7.48
C TYR A 533 -7.43 3.36 7.05
N ASP A 534 -6.53 2.87 7.90
CA ASP A 534 -5.95 1.54 7.85
C ASP A 534 -5.92 0.87 9.24
N PRO A 535 -6.24 -0.43 9.34
CA PRO A 535 -6.58 -1.04 10.64
C PRO A 535 -5.37 -1.58 11.42
N GLN A 536 -4.23 -1.85 10.76
CA GLN A 536 -3.10 -2.52 11.42
C GLN A 536 -2.50 -1.64 12.55
N SER A 537 -2.28 -2.24 13.72
CA SER A 537 -1.80 -1.53 14.92
C SER A 537 -0.49 -2.05 15.51
N ASP A 538 0.07 -3.13 14.95
CA ASP A 538 1.30 -3.75 15.44
C ASP A 538 2.16 -4.35 14.32
N ALA A 539 3.41 -4.63 14.65
CA ALA A 539 4.40 -5.28 13.81
C ALA A 539 5.22 -6.32 14.57
N VAL A 540 5.88 -7.19 13.83
CA VAL A 540 6.96 -8.05 14.30
C VAL A 540 8.28 -7.53 13.72
N LEU A 541 9.41 -7.86 14.35
CA LEU A 541 10.73 -7.73 13.70
C LEU A 541 11.09 -9.09 13.10
N ALA A 542 11.57 -9.13 11.86
CA ALA A 542 12.02 -10.37 11.24
C ALA A 542 13.37 -10.20 10.56
N TYR A 543 14.03 -11.33 10.32
CA TYR A 543 15.27 -11.43 9.56
C TYR A 543 15.10 -12.43 8.42
N TRP A 544 15.90 -12.28 7.37
CA TRP A 544 15.90 -13.23 6.26
C TRP A 544 16.85 -14.40 6.52
N ASP A 545 16.36 -15.62 6.36
CA ASP A 545 17.17 -16.85 6.37
C ASP A 545 17.13 -17.51 4.98
N PRO A 546 18.24 -17.46 4.21
CA PRO A 546 18.30 -18.04 2.86
C PRO A 546 18.20 -19.58 2.85
N ASN A 547 18.36 -20.24 3.99
CA ASN A 547 18.36 -21.69 4.11
C ASN A 547 17.06 -22.26 4.69
N ARG A 548 16.25 -21.43 5.32
CA ARG A 548 14.95 -21.82 5.90
C ARG A 548 13.96 -22.12 4.77
N PRO A 549 13.32 -23.30 4.74
CA PRO A 549 12.17 -23.52 3.87
C PRO A 549 11.04 -22.57 4.27
N ALA A 550 10.53 -21.80 3.31
CA ALA A 550 9.45 -20.86 3.52
C ALA A 550 8.13 -21.58 3.78
N ASP A 551 7.36 -21.08 4.75
CA ASP A 551 5.96 -21.46 4.90
C ASP A 551 5.10 -20.96 3.71
N PHE A 552 5.64 -20.03 2.92
CA PHE A 552 5.00 -19.54 1.71
C PHE A 552 4.76 -20.64 0.66
N ASP A 553 5.80 -21.39 0.30
CA ASP A 553 5.80 -22.35 -0.81
C ASP A 553 6.71 -23.57 -0.61
N GLY A 554 7.39 -23.68 0.54
CA GLY A 554 8.34 -24.75 0.85
C GLY A 554 9.72 -24.61 0.22
N VAL A 555 9.97 -23.53 -0.55
CA VAL A 555 11.28 -23.25 -1.16
C VAL A 555 12.20 -22.60 -0.13
N LYS A 556 13.51 -22.88 -0.19
CA LYS A 556 14.49 -22.26 0.71
C LYS A 556 14.56 -20.74 0.51
N GLY A 557 14.70 -20.01 1.62
CA GLY A 557 14.65 -18.55 1.68
C GLY A 557 13.34 -18.11 2.29
N ALA A 558 13.36 -17.65 3.54
CA ALA A 558 12.17 -17.21 4.27
C ALA A 558 12.47 -16.04 5.23
N TRP A 559 11.49 -15.15 5.40
CA TRP A 559 11.46 -14.23 6.54
C TRP A 559 11.13 -15.01 7.83
N VAL A 560 11.94 -14.81 8.86
CA VAL A 560 11.84 -15.49 10.14
C VAL A 560 11.65 -14.46 11.26
N PRO A 561 10.63 -14.63 12.13
CA PRO A 561 10.43 -13.74 13.26
C PRO A 561 11.64 -13.70 14.20
N CYS A 562 12.08 -12.51 14.56
CA CYS A 562 13.01 -12.28 15.66
C CYS A 562 12.29 -12.39 17.01
N GLU A 563 13.07 -12.52 18.09
CA GLU A 563 12.57 -12.40 19.47
C GLU A 563 11.36 -13.28 19.79
N GLY A 564 11.31 -14.48 19.20
CA GLY A 564 10.21 -15.43 19.41
C GLY A 564 8.88 -15.00 18.78
N GLY A 565 8.89 -14.06 17.83
CA GLY A 565 7.67 -13.56 17.17
C GLY A 565 6.85 -12.60 18.02
N LYS A 566 7.51 -11.87 18.92
CA LYS A 566 6.85 -10.82 19.72
C LYS A 566 6.30 -9.73 18.80
N TYR A 567 5.02 -9.39 19.01
CA TYR A 567 4.38 -8.23 18.36
C TYR A 567 4.60 -6.96 19.18
N PHE A 568 4.89 -5.88 18.46
CA PHE A 568 5.14 -4.55 18.98
C PHE A 568 4.05 -3.59 18.49
N PRO A 569 3.31 -2.94 19.39
CA PRO A 569 2.37 -1.89 19.02
C PRO A 569 3.08 -0.69 18.37
N PHE A 570 2.42 -0.06 17.40
CA PHE A 570 2.97 1.09 16.67
C PHE A 570 3.08 2.36 17.51
N ASP A 571 2.27 2.50 18.55
CA ASP A 571 2.11 3.71 19.35
C ASP A 571 2.89 3.70 20.67
N ASP A 572 3.63 2.63 20.97
CA ASP A 572 4.45 2.51 22.19
C ASP A 572 5.93 2.21 21.88
N PRO A 573 6.78 3.26 21.82
CA PRO A 573 8.23 3.14 21.68
C PRO A 573 8.91 2.28 22.74
N SER A 574 8.32 2.14 23.93
CA SER A 574 8.89 1.34 25.02
C SER A 574 8.68 -0.16 24.83
N ALA A 575 7.72 -0.55 23.97
CA ALA A 575 7.44 -1.94 23.69
C ALA A 575 8.60 -2.67 23.00
N PHE A 576 9.43 -1.92 22.27
CA PHE A 576 10.65 -2.37 21.59
C PHE A 576 11.84 -2.63 22.54
N GLY A 577 11.62 -2.58 23.85
CA GLY A 577 12.64 -2.91 24.85
C GLY A 577 13.52 -1.73 25.23
N THR A 578 14.52 -2.01 26.08
CA THR A 578 15.44 -1.00 26.59
C THR A 578 16.37 -0.48 25.48
N PRO A 579 16.65 0.82 25.40
CA PRO A 579 17.62 1.37 24.45
C PRO A 579 18.97 0.66 24.52
N HIS A 580 19.68 0.62 23.39
CA HIS A 580 20.98 -0.04 23.26
C HIS A 580 20.94 -1.55 23.56
N THR A 581 19.82 -2.20 23.26
CA THR A 581 19.69 -3.66 23.34
C THR A 581 19.65 -4.24 21.94
N GLN A 582 20.69 -4.97 21.55
CA GLN A 582 20.76 -5.61 20.24
C GLN A 582 19.53 -6.50 19.98
N ALA A 583 18.98 -6.44 18.76
CA ALA A 583 17.90 -7.34 18.37
C ALA A 583 18.36 -8.81 18.43
N HIS A 584 17.56 -9.67 19.06
CA HIS A 584 17.82 -11.10 19.08
C HIS A 584 17.23 -11.76 17.81
N CYS A 585 18.05 -11.80 16.77
CA CYS A 585 17.77 -12.26 15.40
C CYS A 585 18.94 -13.13 14.91
N PHE A 586 18.79 -13.83 13.78
CA PHE A 586 19.86 -14.67 13.21
C PHE A 586 20.40 -15.76 14.16
N GLY A 587 19.60 -16.18 15.14
CA GLY A 587 20.01 -17.14 16.18
C GLY A 587 20.99 -16.59 17.22
N GLN A 588 21.15 -15.26 17.32
CA GLN A 588 22.01 -14.56 18.27
C GLN A 588 21.22 -13.79 19.32
#